data_AF-A0A821DZ10-F1
#
_entry.id   AF-A0A821DZ10-F1
#
_cell.length_a   1.000
_cell.length_b   1.000
_cell.length_c   1.000
_cell.angle_alpha   90.00
_cell.angle_beta   90.00
_cell.angle_gamma   90.00
#
_symmetry.space_group_name_H-M   'P 1'
#
loop_
_entity.id
_entity.type
_entity.pdbx_description
1 polymer ?
#
loop_
_entity_poly.entity_id
_entity_poly.type
_entity_poly.pdbx_seq_one_letter_code
_entity_poly.pdbx_strand_id
1 'polypeptide(L)'
;AYEYLTKKKNGHNTDVSRLFIYYNGRVKGGNDFNVTDSGCSMTDVIEALEEFGICLESIWPYDIKMVNRPPNNEAYEAAKDHKITEALQVNIDLYEMKSCLAQGFPFAFGLKLFASFDQATNTGVVPMPSATDRSRQSHGNHALLAVGYSDQSQAFIVRNSWGEDWGDKGYCYIPYDYMTNNDYCFDVWTIRKVATNDFGQDHWDTDDFIDYQQNYNPDDDNDDDNNRSIEDLDNDDDADDKGKSYNGFGDRDTSSENCYPLKRKKTI
;
A
#
# COMPACT_ATOMS: atom_id res chain seq x y z
N ALA A 1 -0.20 -3.89 3.27
CA ALA A 1 -0.10 -3.81 4.75
C ALA A 1 1.29 -4.21 5.22
N TYR A 2 1.77 -5.43 4.94
CA TYR A 2 3.14 -5.86 5.27
C TYR A 2 4.21 -4.86 4.84
N GLU A 3 4.28 -4.52 3.55
CA GLU A 3 5.24 -3.56 2.96
C GLU A 3 5.22 -2.17 3.64
N TYR A 4 4.07 -1.77 4.18
CA TYR A 4 3.95 -0.48 4.88
C TYR A 4 4.66 -0.54 6.23
N LEU A 5 4.51 -1.65 6.97
CA LEU A 5 5.18 -1.84 8.25
C LEU A 5 6.69 -2.03 8.06
N THR A 6 7.09 -2.77 7.03
CA THR A 6 8.52 -2.98 6.73
C THR A 6 9.17 -1.65 6.35
N LYS A 7 8.53 -0.84 5.50
CA LYS A 7 9.01 0.50 5.15
C LYS A 7 9.13 1.40 6.36
N LYS A 8 8.13 1.40 7.26
CA LYS A 8 8.16 2.20 8.49
C LYS A 8 9.34 1.81 9.39
N LYS A 9 9.69 0.52 9.44
CA LYS A 9 10.79 -0.01 10.24
C LYS A 9 12.16 0.20 9.60
N ASN A 10 12.29 -0.07 8.30
CA ASN A 10 13.57 -0.19 7.60
C ASN A 10 13.91 1.04 6.74
N GLY A 11 12.99 2.00 6.61
CA GLY A 11 13.19 3.25 5.88
C GLY A 11 13.16 3.15 4.36
N HIS A 12 13.00 1.95 3.78
CA HIS A 12 13.00 1.72 2.34
C HIS A 12 11.82 0.84 1.91
N ASN A 13 11.41 0.95 0.64
CA ASN A 13 10.34 0.12 0.09
C ASN A 13 10.84 -1.31 -0.14
N THR A 14 10.00 -2.28 0.15
CA THR A 14 10.23 -3.70 -0.13
C THR A 14 9.06 -4.23 -0.95
N ASP A 15 9.32 -4.79 -2.13
CA ASP A 15 8.30 -5.42 -2.96
C ASP A 15 8.19 -6.90 -2.59
N VAL A 16 7.05 -7.31 -2.05
CA VAL A 16 6.81 -8.70 -1.63
C VAL A 16 5.97 -9.48 -2.65
N SER A 17 6.19 -10.80 -2.74
CA SER A 17 5.58 -11.64 -3.78
C SER A 17 4.08 -11.79 -3.59
N ARG A 18 3.31 -11.14 -4.46
CA ARG A 18 1.84 -11.23 -4.45
C ARG A 18 1.34 -12.61 -4.86
N LEU A 19 2.05 -13.29 -5.77
CA LEU A 19 1.69 -14.67 -6.15
C LEU A 19 1.96 -15.66 -5.02
N PHE A 20 3.03 -15.49 -4.25
CA PHE A 20 3.30 -16.33 -3.10
C PHE A 20 2.17 -16.22 -2.06
N ILE A 21 1.76 -14.99 -1.73
CA ILE A 21 0.63 -14.74 -0.84
C ILE A 21 -0.65 -15.38 -1.41
N TYR A 22 -0.97 -15.08 -2.67
CA TYR A 22 -2.23 -15.49 -3.27
C TYR A 22 -2.35 -17.01 -3.45
N TYR A 23 -1.25 -17.69 -3.77
CA TYR A 23 -1.22 -19.15 -3.82
C TYR A 23 -1.46 -19.76 -2.43
N ASN A 24 -0.67 -19.34 -1.43
CA ASN A 24 -0.76 -19.93 -0.09
C ASN A 24 -2.09 -19.61 0.60
N GLY A 25 -2.66 -18.41 0.40
CA GLY A 25 -4.00 -18.09 0.89
C GLY A 25 -5.06 -19.04 0.33
N ARG A 26 -5.02 -19.37 -0.96
CA ARG A 26 -5.97 -20.33 -1.53
C ARG A 26 -5.75 -21.77 -1.07
N VAL A 27 -4.50 -22.15 -0.77
CA VAL A 27 -4.21 -23.44 -0.13
C VAL A 27 -4.76 -23.49 1.30
N LYS A 28 -4.81 -22.36 2.01
CA LYS A 28 -5.46 -22.26 3.33
C LYS A 28 -6.98 -22.35 3.22
N GLY A 29 -7.59 -21.60 2.32
CA GLY A 29 -9.05 -21.57 2.14
C GLY A 29 -9.64 -22.80 1.46
N GLY A 30 -8.83 -23.56 0.71
CA GLY A 30 -9.24 -24.78 0.02
C GLY A 30 -8.36 -25.95 0.42
N ASN A 31 -8.94 -26.96 1.06
CA ASN A 31 -8.26 -28.21 1.49
C ASN A 31 -7.74 -29.10 0.33
N ASP A 32 -7.49 -28.57 -0.87
CA ASP A 32 -7.08 -29.38 -2.02
C ASP A 32 -5.95 -28.73 -2.83
N PHE A 33 -5.10 -29.57 -3.42
CA PHE A 33 -3.93 -29.18 -4.22
C PHE A 33 -4.31 -28.63 -5.60
N ASN A 34 -5.60 -28.65 -5.96
CA ASN A 34 -6.15 -28.13 -7.21
C ASN A 34 -6.53 -26.65 -7.08
N VAL A 35 -5.53 -25.80 -6.83
CA VAL A 35 -5.72 -24.36 -6.65
C VAL A 35 -6.17 -23.72 -7.97
N THR A 36 -7.27 -22.97 -7.95
CA THR A 36 -7.80 -22.24 -9.12
C THR A 36 -7.87 -20.74 -8.84
N ASP A 37 -7.93 -19.92 -9.88
CA ASP A 37 -8.00 -18.45 -9.76
C ASP A 37 -9.45 -18.02 -9.43
N SER A 38 -9.85 -18.25 -8.18
CA SER A 38 -11.24 -18.08 -7.68
C SER A 38 -11.38 -16.99 -6.61
N GLY A 39 -10.35 -16.16 -6.41
CA GLY A 39 -10.25 -15.28 -5.25
C GLY A 39 -9.73 -15.99 -3.99
N CYS A 40 -9.70 -15.30 -2.86
CA CYS A 40 -9.26 -15.79 -1.56
C CYS A 40 -9.86 -14.88 -0.46
N SER A 41 -10.16 -15.40 0.72
CA SER A 41 -10.55 -14.55 1.85
C SER A 41 -9.31 -13.88 2.46
N MET A 42 -9.51 -12.74 3.15
CA MET A 42 -8.42 -12.09 3.87
C MET A 42 -7.96 -12.95 5.05
N THR A 43 -8.89 -13.66 5.68
CA THR A 43 -8.61 -14.58 6.79
C THR A 43 -7.60 -15.66 6.36
N ASP A 44 -7.85 -16.33 5.22
CA ASP A 44 -6.93 -17.35 4.71
C ASP A 44 -5.55 -16.76 4.36
N VAL A 45 -5.52 -15.52 3.86
CA VAL A 45 -4.27 -14.80 3.56
C VAL A 45 -3.50 -14.49 4.85
N ILE A 46 -4.17 -14.04 5.90
CA ILE A 46 -3.55 -13.77 7.21
C ILE A 46 -2.96 -15.07 7.77
N GLU A 47 -3.73 -16.16 7.78
CA GLU A 47 -3.24 -17.47 8.24
C GLU A 47 -2.05 -17.97 7.41
N ALA A 48 -2.07 -17.76 6.09
CA ALA A 48 -0.95 -18.11 5.23
C ALA A 48 0.32 -17.29 5.55
N LEU A 49 0.18 -16.00 5.85
CA LEU A 49 1.29 -15.12 6.23
C LEU A 49 1.86 -15.48 7.61
N GLU A 50 1.03 -15.95 8.54
CA GLU A 50 1.48 -16.46 9.85
C GLU A 50 2.23 -17.79 9.71
N GLU A 51 1.73 -18.70 8.85
CA GLU A 51 2.31 -20.03 8.69
C GLU A 51 3.57 -20.04 7.82
N PHE A 52 3.49 -19.44 6.63
CA PHE A 52 4.53 -19.54 5.61
C PHE A 52 5.40 -18.29 5.50
N GLY A 53 4.88 -17.14 5.94
CA GLY A 53 5.52 -15.85 5.73
C GLY A 53 5.39 -15.36 4.30
N ILE A 54 6.37 -14.58 3.85
CA ILE A 54 6.36 -13.98 2.51
C ILE A 54 7.75 -13.79 1.93
N CYS A 55 7.96 -14.14 0.67
CA CYS A 55 9.21 -13.86 -0.02
C CYS A 55 9.15 -12.55 -0.82
N LEU A 56 10.30 -12.07 -1.29
CA LEU A 56 10.36 -10.92 -2.20
C LEU A 56 9.73 -11.25 -3.55
N GLU A 57 9.15 -10.24 -4.18
CA GLU A 57 8.62 -10.33 -5.54
C GLU A 57 9.74 -10.70 -6.54
N SER A 58 11.00 -10.39 -6.27
CA SER A 58 12.16 -10.82 -7.09
C SER A 58 12.41 -12.33 -7.06
N ILE A 59 12.02 -13.03 -5.98
CA ILE A 59 12.22 -14.47 -5.80
C ILE A 59 11.06 -15.24 -6.44
N TRP A 60 9.82 -14.72 -6.29
CA TRP A 60 8.65 -15.30 -6.93
C TRP A 60 7.83 -14.22 -7.67
N PRO A 61 8.24 -13.85 -8.90
CA PRO A 61 7.65 -12.74 -9.63
C PRO A 61 6.22 -13.00 -10.08
N TYR A 62 5.43 -11.93 -10.18
CA TYR A 62 4.11 -12.01 -10.79
C TYR A 62 4.19 -12.34 -12.29
N ASP A 63 3.76 -13.55 -12.62
CA ASP A 63 3.35 -13.96 -13.96
C ASP A 63 1.96 -14.59 -13.88
N ILE A 64 1.00 -14.06 -14.64
CA ILE A 64 -0.37 -14.59 -14.68
C ILE A 64 -0.42 -16.09 -15.05
N LYS A 65 0.54 -16.58 -15.84
CA LYS A 65 0.64 -18.00 -16.20
C LYS A 65 1.06 -18.89 -15.03
N MET A 66 1.59 -18.28 -13.97
CA MET A 66 2.04 -18.94 -12.75
C MET A 66 1.01 -18.83 -11.62
N VAL A 67 -0.15 -18.21 -11.85
CA VAL A 67 -1.15 -17.95 -10.79
C VAL A 67 -1.54 -19.20 -10.02
N ASN A 68 -1.67 -20.36 -10.67
CA ASN A 68 -2.02 -21.63 -10.02
C ASN A 68 -0.82 -22.55 -9.77
N ARG A 69 0.40 -22.10 -10.07
CA ARG A 69 1.60 -22.92 -9.87
C ARG A 69 2.09 -22.79 -8.43
N PRO A 70 2.45 -23.90 -7.76
CA PRO A 70 3.06 -23.84 -6.44
C PRO A 70 4.37 -23.06 -6.48
N PRO A 71 4.62 -22.18 -5.48
CA PRO A 71 5.95 -21.63 -5.23
C PRO A 71 6.99 -22.74 -5.08
N ASN A 72 8.19 -22.49 -5.57
CA ASN A 72 9.31 -23.42 -5.41
C ASN A 72 9.87 -23.38 -3.98
N ASN A 73 10.74 -24.34 -3.66
CA ASN A 73 11.35 -24.42 -2.33
C ASN A 73 12.13 -23.15 -1.97
N GLU A 74 12.80 -22.51 -2.93
CA GLU A 74 13.53 -21.25 -2.71
C GLU A 74 12.60 -20.15 -2.18
N ALA A 75 11.41 -20.00 -2.77
CA ALA A 75 10.42 -19.04 -2.30
C ALA A 75 9.96 -19.35 -0.87
N TYR A 76 9.72 -20.62 -0.53
CA TYR A 76 9.34 -21.00 0.83
C TYR A 76 10.47 -20.81 1.84
N GLU A 77 11.72 -21.15 1.50
CA GLU A 77 12.86 -20.90 2.38
C GLU A 77 13.05 -19.40 2.64
N ALA A 78 12.98 -18.57 1.60
CA ALA A 78 13.07 -17.11 1.75
C ALA A 78 11.92 -16.50 2.55
N ALA A 79 10.75 -17.13 2.57
CA ALA A 79 9.56 -16.64 3.26
C ALA A 79 9.58 -16.89 4.78
N LYS A 80 10.30 -17.92 5.26
CA LYS A 80 10.24 -18.39 6.66
C LYS A 80 10.59 -17.32 7.69
N ASP A 81 11.49 -16.41 7.35
CA ASP A 81 11.96 -15.34 8.25
C ASP A 81 11.08 -14.07 8.20
N HIS A 82 10.09 -14.04 7.30
CA HIS A 82 9.27 -12.88 6.95
C HIS A 82 7.80 -13.14 7.25
N LYS A 83 7.53 -13.60 8.48
CA LYS A 83 6.18 -13.90 8.96
C LYS A 83 5.51 -12.68 9.59
N ILE A 84 4.19 -12.65 9.53
CA ILE A 84 3.43 -11.82 10.47
C ILE A 84 3.30 -12.58 11.78
N THR A 85 3.42 -11.87 12.90
CA THR A 85 3.32 -12.46 14.24
C THR A 85 2.11 -11.95 15.01
N GLU A 86 1.44 -10.93 14.49
CA GLU A 86 0.23 -10.36 15.08
C GLU A 86 -0.60 -9.68 13.99
N ALA A 87 -1.85 -10.11 13.87
CA ALA A 87 -2.89 -9.46 13.07
C ALA A 87 -4.19 -9.41 13.87
N LEU A 88 -5.00 -8.38 13.64
CA LEU A 88 -6.27 -8.17 14.33
C LEU A 88 -7.37 -7.89 13.31
N GLN A 89 -8.57 -8.40 13.57
CA GLN A 89 -9.78 -7.88 12.93
C GLN A 89 -10.09 -6.49 13.49
N VAL A 90 -10.55 -5.61 12.61
CA VAL A 90 -11.01 -4.27 12.98
C VAL A 90 -12.53 -4.25 12.78
N ASN A 91 -13.28 -3.79 13.78
CA ASN A 91 -14.73 -3.69 13.61
C ASN A 91 -15.06 -2.66 12.52
N ILE A 92 -16.16 -2.90 11.81
CA ILE A 92 -16.72 -1.95 10.85
C ILE A 92 -17.42 -0.85 11.64
N ASP A 93 -16.61 0.02 12.21
CA ASP A 93 -16.98 1.17 13.00
C ASP A 93 -16.03 2.32 12.68
N LEU A 94 -16.60 3.51 12.46
CA LEU A 94 -15.83 4.67 12.01
C LEU A 94 -14.71 5.03 12.98
N TYR A 95 -14.99 4.98 14.28
CA TYR A 95 -14.03 5.36 15.30
C TYR A 95 -12.90 4.32 15.40
N GLU A 96 -13.23 3.03 15.39
CA GLU A 96 -12.22 1.97 15.42
C GLU A 96 -11.32 1.98 14.17
N MET A 97 -11.91 2.13 12.98
CA MET A 97 -11.16 2.18 11.73
C MET A 97 -10.22 3.40 11.68
N LYS A 98 -10.70 4.58 12.09
CA LYS A 98 -9.86 5.78 12.21
C LYS A 98 -8.78 5.62 13.27
N SER A 99 -9.12 5.06 14.43
CA SER A 99 -8.15 4.78 15.50
C SER A 99 -7.04 3.84 15.05
N CYS A 100 -7.37 2.81 14.27
CA CYS A 100 -6.38 1.89 13.68
C CYS A 100 -5.37 2.66 12.81
N LEU A 101 -5.87 3.52 11.92
CA LEU A 101 -5.03 4.34 11.04
C LEU A 101 -4.21 5.38 11.81
N ALA A 102 -4.81 6.02 12.82
CA ALA A 102 -4.14 7.01 13.67
C ALA A 102 -2.99 6.42 14.49
N GLN A 103 -3.10 5.14 14.87
CA GLN A 103 -2.00 4.38 15.48
C GLN A 103 -0.90 4.00 14.47
N GLY A 104 -1.06 4.37 13.20
CA GLY A 104 -0.10 4.15 12.13
C GLY A 104 -0.15 2.75 11.53
N PHE A 105 -1.31 2.08 11.61
CA PHE A 105 -1.52 0.75 11.05
C PHE A 105 -2.57 0.80 9.93
N PRO A 106 -2.18 0.52 8.67
CA PRO A 106 -3.15 0.36 7.60
C PRO A 106 -3.97 -0.92 7.83
N PHE A 107 -5.18 -0.96 7.27
CA PHE A 107 -6.02 -2.15 7.30
C PHE A 107 -6.48 -2.51 5.87
N ALA A 108 -6.45 -3.80 5.58
CA ALA A 108 -7.03 -4.37 4.37
C ALA A 108 -8.50 -4.68 4.63
N PHE A 109 -9.33 -4.58 3.59
CA PHE A 109 -10.77 -4.83 3.70
C PHE A 109 -11.34 -5.31 2.37
N GLY A 110 -12.43 -6.06 2.44
CA GLY A 110 -13.29 -6.37 1.32
C GLY A 110 -14.37 -5.29 1.15
N LEU A 111 -14.66 -4.92 -0.10
CA LEU A 111 -15.70 -3.98 -0.46
C LEU A 111 -16.50 -4.50 -1.64
N LYS A 112 -17.82 -4.46 -1.51
CA LYS A 112 -18.76 -4.66 -2.61
C LYS A 112 -18.76 -3.42 -3.50
N LEU A 113 -18.37 -3.59 -4.76
CA LEU A 113 -18.32 -2.53 -5.76
C LEU A 113 -19.63 -2.46 -6.58
N PHE A 114 -20.06 -1.24 -6.87
CA PHE A 114 -21.18 -0.94 -7.75
C PHE A 114 -20.71 -0.35 -9.08
N ALA A 115 -21.60 -0.26 -10.06
CA ALA A 115 -21.27 0.30 -11.36
C ALA A 115 -20.79 1.77 -11.26
N SER A 116 -21.28 2.53 -10.28
CA SER A 116 -20.81 3.89 -10.01
C SER A 116 -19.33 3.96 -9.61
N PHE A 117 -18.73 2.88 -9.12
CA PHE A 117 -17.30 2.85 -8.76
C PHE A 117 -16.39 3.19 -9.95
N ASP A 118 -16.80 2.85 -11.17
CA ASP A 118 -16.02 3.13 -12.39
C ASP A 118 -15.86 4.64 -12.65
N GLN A 119 -16.68 5.50 -12.02
CA GLN A 119 -16.53 6.95 -12.07
C GLN A 119 -15.25 7.44 -11.39
N ALA A 120 -14.71 6.67 -10.44
CA ALA A 120 -13.47 7.00 -9.74
C ALA A 120 -12.22 6.85 -10.63
N THR A 121 -12.33 6.24 -11.81
CA THR A 121 -11.17 5.86 -12.66
C THR A 121 -10.21 7.01 -12.98
N ASN A 122 -10.68 8.26 -13.04
CA ASN A 122 -9.83 9.41 -13.38
C ASN A 122 -9.43 10.28 -12.17
N THR A 123 -10.17 10.22 -11.07
CA THR A 123 -10.03 11.17 -9.95
C THR A 123 -9.76 10.48 -8.61
N GLY A 124 -9.97 9.17 -8.53
CA GLY A 124 -10.00 8.41 -7.30
C GLY A 124 -11.23 8.67 -6.43
N VAL A 125 -12.07 9.66 -6.72
CA VAL A 125 -13.22 10.00 -5.88
C VAL A 125 -14.34 8.98 -6.10
N VAL A 126 -14.62 8.17 -5.08
CA VAL A 126 -15.64 7.12 -5.16
C VAL A 126 -16.99 7.69 -4.75
N PRO A 127 -18.02 7.64 -5.62
CA PRO A 127 -19.35 8.07 -5.26
C PRO A 127 -20.01 7.07 -4.29
N MET A 128 -20.93 7.55 -3.45
CA MET A 128 -21.83 6.66 -2.74
C MET A 128 -22.72 5.90 -3.72
N PRO A 129 -22.90 4.58 -3.55
CA PRO A 129 -23.84 3.84 -4.37
C PRO A 129 -25.26 4.33 -4.11
N SER A 130 -26.02 4.56 -5.17
CA SER A 130 -27.44 4.91 -5.07
C SER A 130 -28.30 3.67 -4.85
N ALA A 131 -29.54 3.85 -4.37
CA ALA A 131 -30.47 2.73 -4.18
C ALA A 131 -30.82 1.97 -5.49
N THR A 132 -30.64 2.62 -6.65
CA THR A 132 -30.84 2.03 -7.97
C THR A 132 -29.54 1.58 -8.63
N ASP A 133 -28.40 1.74 -7.93
CA ASP A 133 -27.11 1.34 -8.44
C ASP A 133 -27.02 -0.19 -8.53
N ARG A 134 -26.41 -0.66 -9.60
CA ARG A 134 -26.28 -2.09 -9.87
C ARG A 134 -24.93 -2.56 -9.36
N SER A 135 -24.88 -3.80 -8.86
CA SER A 135 -23.61 -4.47 -8.59
C SER A 135 -22.71 -4.39 -9.83
N ARG A 136 -21.42 -4.14 -9.61
CA ARG A 136 -20.45 -4.12 -10.69
C ARG A 136 -20.33 -5.52 -11.28
N GLN A 137 -20.43 -5.64 -12.61
CA GLN A 137 -20.47 -6.94 -13.29
C GLN A 137 -19.15 -7.71 -13.19
N SER A 138 -18.03 -6.99 -13.15
CA SER A 138 -16.69 -7.55 -12.98
C SER A 138 -16.11 -7.05 -11.66
N HIS A 139 -15.40 -7.91 -10.92
CA HIS A 139 -14.81 -7.56 -9.62
C HIS A 139 -15.84 -6.93 -8.66
N GLY A 140 -17.05 -7.50 -8.59
CA GLY A 140 -18.15 -6.99 -7.76
C GLY A 140 -17.85 -7.02 -6.26
N ASN A 141 -16.90 -7.85 -5.83
CA ASN A 141 -16.27 -7.82 -4.52
C ASN A 141 -14.76 -7.62 -4.75
N HIS A 142 -14.15 -6.72 -4.01
CA HIS A 142 -12.74 -6.35 -4.21
C HIS A 142 -12.04 -6.09 -2.88
N ALA A 143 -10.76 -6.45 -2.79
CA ALA A 143 -9.93 -6.21 -1.62
C ALA A 143 -9.05 -4.97 -1.85
N LEU A 144 -9.06 -4.04 -0.90
CA LEU A 144 -8.27 -2.80 -0.94
C LEU A 144 -7.55 -2.56 0.39
N LEU A 145 -6.70 -1.53 0.43
CA LEU A 145 -5.92 -1.16 1.61
C LEU A 145 -6.20 0.28 2.02
N ALA A 146 -6.82 0.49 3.18
CA ALA A 146 -6.95 1.82 3.77
C ALA A 146 -5.62 2.23 4.41
N VAL A 147 -5.16 3.43 4.08
CA VAL A 147 -3.86 3.97 4.53
C VAL A 147 -3.97 5.32 5.22
N GLY A 148 -5.16 5.93 5.23
CA GLY A 148 -5.41 7.21 5.89
C GLY A 148 -6.89 7.60 5.84
N TYR A 149 -7.21 8.76 6.36
CA TYR A 149 -8.56 9.33 6.36
C TYR A 149 -8.51 10.86 6.35
N SER A 150 -9.59 11.49 5.89
CA SER A 150 -9.79 12.94 5.89
C SER A 150 -11.16 13.28 6.46
N ASP A 151 -11.18 13.94 7.62
CA ASP A 151 -12.42 14.43 8.22
C ASP A 151 -13.02 15.62 7.46
N GLN A 152 -12.20 16.39 6.75
CA GLN A 152 -12.70 17.45 5.88
C GLN A 152 -13.50 16.88 4.70
N SER A 153 -13.02 15.77 4.13
CA SER A 153 -13.63 15.11 2.98
C SER A 153 -14.60 14.00 3.35
N GLN A 154 -14.70 13.65 4.64
CA GLN A 154 -15.47 12.50 5.16
C GLN A 154 -15.17 11.20 4.39
N ALA A 155 -13.87 10.94 4.13
CA ALA A 155 -13.44 9.83 3.29
C ALA A 155 -12.17 9.14 3.82
N PHE A 156 -12.10 7.83 3.63
CA PHE A 156 -10.86 7.06 3.77
C PHE A 156 -10.00 7.20 2.52
N ILE A 157 -8.69 7.27 2.72
CA ILE A 157 -7.68 7.24 1.66
C ILE A 157 -7.28 5.78 1.48
N VAL A 158 -7.50 5.26 0.28
CA VAL A 158 -7.41 3.83 -0.03
C VAL A 158 -6.48 3.61 -1.21
N ARG A 159 -5.53 2.70 -1.05
CA ARG A 159 -4.67 2.24 -2.15
C ARG A 159 -5.36 1.10 -2.89
N ASN A 160 -5.52 1.26 -4.20
CA ASN A 160 -6.03 0.24 -5.10
C ASN A 160 -4.87 -0.52 -5.79
N SER A 161 -5.20 -1.64 -6.45
CA SER A 161 -4.26 -2.57 -7.08
C SER A 161 -4.43 -2.66 -8.61
N TRP A 162 -4.99 -1.61 -9.23
CA TRP A 162 -5.23 -1.52 -10.69
C TRP A 162 -4.25 -0.60 -11.43
N GLY A 163 -3.19 -0.19 -10.75
CA GLY A 163 -2.09 0.59 -11.31
C GLY A 163 -2.22 2.08 -11.13
N GLU A 164 -1.09 2.75 -11.34
CA GLU A 164 -0.95 4.20 -11.16
C GLU A 164 -1.81 5.02 -12.15
N ASP A 165 -2.13 4.46 -13.32
CA ASP A 165 -3.01 5.11 -14.30
C ASP A 165 -4.49 5.10 -13.88
N TRP A 166 -4.85 4.38 -12.81
CA TRP A 166 -6.21 4.31 -12.29
C TRP A 166 -6.38 5.19 -11.05
N GLY A 167 -7.49 5.93 -10.99
CA GLY A 167 -7.81 6.80 -9.86
C GLY A 167 -6.85 7.98 -9.75
N ASP A 168 -6.51 8.34 -8.52
CA ASP A 168 -5.45 9.32 -8.24
C ASP A 168 -4.14 8.57 -8.00
N LYS A 169 -3.38 8.33 -9.08
CA LYS A 169 -2.08 7.61 -9.02
C LYS A 169 -2.18 6.23 -8.34
N GLY A 170 -3.27 5.51 -8.59
CA GLY A 170 -3.55 4.21 -7.97
C GLY A 170 -4.31 4.28 -6.64
N TYR A 171 -4.64 5.48 -6.16
CA TYR A 171 -5.43 5.70 -4.95
C TYR A 171 -6.88 6.07 -5.27
N CYS A 172 -7.75 5.81 -4.30
CA CYS A 172 -9.11 6.30 -4.28
C CYS A 172 -9.51 6.80 -2.88
N TYR A 173 -10.60 7.58 -2.87
CA TYR A 173 -11.16 8.24 -1.70
C TYR A 173 -12.58 7.72 -1.52
N ILE A 174 -12.79 6.90 -0.49
CA ILE A 174 -14.05 6.20 -0.27
C ILE A 174 -14.81 6.86 0.89
N PRO A 175 -16.07 7.28 0.70
CA PRO A 175 -16.86 7.90 1.76
C PRO A 175 -16.95 7.03 3.01
N TYR A 176 -16.93 7.65 4.20
CA TYR A 176 -17.08 6.95 5.47
C TYR A 176 -18.33 6.06 5.48
N ASP A 177 -19.48 6.61 5.09
CA ASP A 177 -20.76 5.89 5.06
C ASP A 177 -20.74 4.64 4.17
N TYR A 178 -19.90 4.61 3.14
CA TYR A 178 -19.73 3.42 2.30
C TYR A 178 -18.95 2.34 3.08
N MET A 179 -17.79 2.71 3.64
CA MET A 179 -16.90 1.77 4.31
C MET A 179 -17.40 1.32 5.68
N THR A 180 -18.28 2.07 6.33
CA THR A 180 -18.89 1.69 7.61
C THR A 180 -20.26 1.02 7.45
N ASN A 181 -20.67 0.71 6.23
CA ASN A 181 -21.88 -0.07 5.97
C ASN A 181 -21.55 -1.57 5.90
N ASN A 182 -22.12 -2.35 6.83
CA ASN A 182 -21.91 -3.80 6.94
C ASN A 182 -22.49 -4.62 5.77
N ASP A 183 -23.39 -4.05 4.95
CA ASP A 183 -23.86 -4.71 3.73
C ASP A 183 -22.84 -4.60 2.58
N TYR A 184 -21.87 -3.70 2.71
CA TYR A 184 -20.93 -3.32 1.64
C TYR A 184 -19.48 -3.64 1.98
N CYS A 185 -19.06 -3.35 3.21
CA CYS A 185 -17.72 -3.60 3.72
C CYS A 185 -17.69 -4.90 4.51
N PHE A 186 -16.61 -5.67 4.40
CA PHE A 186 -16.45 -6.96 5.09
C PHE A 186 -14.97 -7.33 5.24
N ASP A 187 -14.68 -8.31 6.09
CA ASP A 187 -13.36 -8.95 6.23
C ASP A 187 -12.21 -7.94 6.41
N VAL A 188 -12.33 -7.10 7.45
CA VAL A 188 -11.40 -6.00 7.74
C VAL A 188 -10.30 -6.47 8.69
N TRP A 189 -9.05 -6.40 8.23
CA TRP A 189 -7.87 -6.88 8.95
C TRP A 189 -6.73 -5.88 8.95
N THR A 190 -6.02 -5.81 10.05
CA THR A 190 -4.77 -5.06 10.18
C THR A 190 -3.65 -5.96 10.67
N ILE A 191 -2.46 -5.83 10.08
CA ILE A 191 -1.25 -6.47 10.58
C ILE A 191 -0.65 -5.52 11.62
N ARG A 192 -0.34 -6.03 12.81
CA ARG A 192 0.24 -5.26 13.92
C ARG A 192 1.74 -5.50 14.07
N LYS A 193 2.21 -6.71 13.74
CA LYS A 193 3.61 -7.07 13.94
C LYS A 193 4.11 -8.05 12.88
N VAL A 194 5.32 -7.79 12.42
CA VAL A 194 6.14 -8.64 11.55
C VAL A 194 7.32 -9.19 12.35
N ALA A 195 7.86 -10.34 11.95
CA ALA A 195 9.01 -10.94 12.59
C ALA A 195 10.24 -10.00 12.60
N THR A 196 11.12 -10.15 13.59
CA THR A 196 12.23 -9.21 13.83
C THR A 196 13.28 -9.20 12.71
N ASN A 197 13.42 -10.31 11.97
CA ASN A 197 14.41 -10.49 10.90
C ASN A 197 13.96 -9.95 9.54
N ASP A 198 12.89 -9.16 9.53
CA ASP A 198 12.27 -8.67 8.30
C ASP A 198 13.17 -7.69 7.52
N PHE A 199 13.68 -8.14 6.36
CA PHE A 199 14.42 -7.45 5.30
C PHE A 199 15.34 -6.26 5.69
N GLY A 200 15.98 -6.29 6.86
CA GLY A 200 16.69 -5.09 7.35
C GLY A 200 17.53 -5.27 8.60
N GLN A 201 18.25 -6.38 8.75
CA GLN A 201 19.38 -6.44 9.68
C GLN A 201 20.63 -6.88 8.94
N ASP A 202 21.31 -5.94 8.29
CA ASP A 202 22.75 -5.94 8.39
C ASP A 202 23.07 -5.49 9.81
N HIS A 203 23.53 -6.45 10.63
CA HIS A 203 24.16 -6.21 11.91
C HIS A 203 25.30 -5.20 11.69
N TRP A 204 25.10 -3.94 12.05
CA TRP A 204 26.22 -3.10 12.43
C TRP A 204 26.64 -3.60 13.81
N ASP A 205 27.60 -4.54 13.85
CA ASP A 205 28.26 -4.94 15.07
C ASP A 205 28.73 -3.66 15.79
N THR A 206 28.19 -3.42 16.98
CA THR A 206 28.47 -2.23 17.80
C THR A 206 29.85 -2.25 18.45
N ASP A 207 30.80 -3.00 17.90
CA ASP A 207 32.16 -3.13 18.43
C ASP A 207 33.13 -2.04 17.92
N ASP A 208 32.72 -1.18 16.97
CA ASP A 208 33.56 -0.10 16.44
C ASP A 208 33.32 1.29 17.08
N PHE A 209 32.53 1.40 18.15
CA PHE A 209 32.32 2.67 18.87
C PHE A 209 33.19 2.79 20.13
N ILE A 210 34.51 2.67 19.96
CA ILE A 210 35.50 3.15 20.96
C ILE A 210 36.55 3.98 20.22
N ASP A 211 36.38 5.30 20.28
CA ASP A 211 37.42 6.29 20.69
C ASP A 211 37.17 7.65 20.01
N TYR A 212 36.27 8.45 20.58
CA TYR A 212 36.20 9.89 20.34
C TYR A 212 35.90 10.63 21.64
N GLN A 213 36.59 10.24 22.73
CA GLN A 213 36.62 11.01 23.96
C GLN A 213 37.99 10.92 24.64
N GLN A 214 39.06 11.18 23.89
CA GLN A 214 40.29 11.73 24.47
C GLN A 214 40.87 12.74 23.48
N ASN A 215 40.55 14.02 23.68
CA ASN A 215 41.36 15.21 23.34
C ASN A 215 40.52 16.50 23.42
N TYR A 216 39.79 16.70 24.52
CA TYR A 216 39.31 18.03 24.89
C TYR A 216 40.07 18.47 26.14
N ASN A 217 41.04 19.38 25.95
CA ASN A 217 41.82 20.01 27.01
C ASN A 217 41.26 21.43 27.21
N PRO A 218 40.68 21.77 28.38
CA PRO A 218 39.95 23.04 28.57
C PRO A 218 40.83 24.25 28.90
N ASP A 219 42.15 24.18 28.69
CA ASP A 219 43.12 25.20 29.17
C ASP A 219 43.77 26.05 28.04
N ASP A 220 43.13 26.25 26.89
CA ASP A 220 43.68 27.09 25.81
C ASP A 220 42.77 28.29 25.51
N ASP A 221 42.61 29.17 26.51
CA ASP A 221 42.13 30.53 26.33
C ASP A 221 43.35 31.46 26.24
N ASN A 222 43.64 31.98 25.05
CA ASN A 222 44.34 33.25 24.84
C ASN A 222 43.87 33.88 23.52
N ASP A 223 43.10 34.96 23.68
CA ASP A 223 43.10 36.21 22.91
C ASP A 223 43.70 36.19 21.49
N ASP A 224 42.89 36.55 20.47
CA ASP A 224 43.14 37.83 19.79
C ASP A 224 41.96 38.34 18.95
N ASP A 225 41.82 39.66 18.99
CA ASP A 225 40.86 40.51 18.29
C ASP A 225 40.93 40.39 16.75
N ASN A 226 39.76 40.48 16.09
CA ASN A 226 39.51 41.58 15.14
C ASN A 226 38.09 41.57 14.54
N ASN A 227 37.26 42.44 15.11
CA ASN A 227 36.37 43.39 14.45
C ASN A 227 36.40 43.47 12.91
N ARG A 228 35.24 43.23 12.26
CA ARG A 228 34.70 44.09 11.20
C ARG A 228 33.21 43.84 10.94
N SER A 229 32.46 44.91 11.16
CA SER A 229 31.03 45.07 10.89
C SER A 229 30.76 45.58 9.46
N ILE A 230 29.48 45.44 9.07
CA ILE A 230 28.66 46.34 8.22
C ILE A 230 28.54 46.04 6.71
N GLU A 231 27.34 45.54 6.38
CA GLU A 231 26.33 46.05 5.42
C GLU A 231 26.49 45.95 3.89
N ASP A 232 25.33 45.60 3.31
CA ASP A 232 24.76 45.89 1.99
C ASP A 232 25.33 45.21 0.73
N LEU A 233 24.48 44.44 0.04
CA LEU A 233 23.70 45.00 -1.08
C LEU A 233 22.66 44.00 -1.62
N ASP A 234 21.50 44.59 -1.93
CA ASP A 234 20.25 44.01 -2.41
C ASP A 234 20.26 43.48 -3.86
N ASN A 235 19.16 42.79 -4.17
CA ASN A 235 18.44 42.70 -5.46
C ASN A 235 19.02 41.86 -6.61
N ASP A 236 18.24 40.88 -7.09
CA ASP A 236 17.36 41.17 -8.23
C ASP A 236 16.31 40.06 -8.47
N ASP A 237 15.13 40.55 -8.84
CA ASP A 237 13.86 39.92 -9.18
C ASP A 237 13.83 39.30 -10.61
N ASP A 238 12.65 38.72 -10.90
CA ASP A 238 12.01 38.51 -12.22
C ASP A 238 12.23 37.16 -12.94
N ALA A 239 11.28 36.59 -13.68
CA ALA A 239 9.80 36.52 -13.74
C ALA A 239 9.47 35.69 -15.01
N ASP A 240 8.24 35.19 -15.11
CA ASP A 240 7.50 34.90 -16.37
C ASP A 240 7.88 33.66 -17.22
N ASP A 241 7.01 32.96 -17.97
CA ASP A 241 5.57 32.97 -18.26
C ASP A 241 5.29 31.80 -19.28
N LYS A 242 4.01 31.44 -19.45
CA LYS A 242 3.33 30.80 -20.61
C LYS A 242 3.07 29.30 -20.61
N GLY A 243 1.80 28.98 -20.32
CA GLY A 243 1.12 27.78 -20.77
C GLY A 243 0.67 27.81 -22.24
N LYS A 244 0.21 26.65 -22.74
CA LYS A 244 -0.71 26.54 -23.88
C LYS A 244 -1.64 25.34 -23.71
N SER A 245 -2.93 25.61 -23.91
CA SER A 245 -4.03 24.65 -24.05
C SER A 245 -4.20 24.25 -25.52
N TYR A 246 -4.81 23.08 -25.77
CA TYR A 246 -5.63 22.83 -26.97
C TYR A 246 -6.72 21.79 -26.67
N ASN A 247 -7.96 22.16 -27.00
CA ASN A 247 -9.17 21.32 -27.06
C ASN A 247 -9.37 20.76 -28.48
N GLY A 248 -10.04 19.61 -28.60
CA GLY A 248 -10.61 19.15 -29.88
C GLY A 248 -11.39 17.83 -29.78
N PHE A 249 -12.72 17.92 -29.89
CA PHE A 249 -13.73 16.85 -29.93
C PHE A 249 -13.77 16.08 -31.27
N GLY A 250 -14.30 14.83 -31.27
CA GLY A 250 -14.72 14.12 -32.49
C GLY A 250 -15.31 12.71 -32.24
N ASP A 251 -16.57 12.52 -32.64
CA ASP A 251 -17.52 11.42 -32.36
C ASP A 251 -17.27 10.02 -33.00
N ARG A 252 -17.80 9.00 -32.29
CA ARG A 252 -18.49 7.74 -32.70
C ARG A 252 -17.84 6.73 -33.65
N ASP A 253 -17.74 5.46 -33.20
CA ASP A 253 -18.50 4.34 -33.81
C ASP A 253 -18.59 3.09 -32.90
N THR A 254 -19.53 2.22 -33.26
CA THR A 254 -20.12 1.10 -32.51
C THR A 254 -19.44 -0.26 -32.76
N SER A 255 -19.68 -1.19 -31.84
CA SER A 255 -19.51 -2.65 -31.94
C SER A 255 -18.08 -3.23 -31.96
N SER A 256 -17.71 -3.88 -30.86
CA SER A 256 -17.22 -5.26 -30.81
C SER A 256 -16.70 -5.56 -29.40
N GLU A 257 -17.06 -6.73 -28.90
CA GLU A 257 -16.53 -7.40 -27.71
C GLU A 257 -15.04 -7.12 -27.52
N ASN A 258 -14.66 -6.54 -26.38
CA ASN A 258 -13.29 -6.62 -25.88
C ASN A 258 -13.37 -6.77 -24.36
N CYS A 259 -13.27 -8.02 -23.92
CA CYS A 259 -12.79 -8.35 -22.60
C CYS A 259 -11.32 -7.90 -22.56
N TYR A 260 -11.08 -6.65 -22.20
CA TYR A 260 -9.72 -6.12 -22.09
C TYR A 260 -9.08 -6.75 -20.85
N PRO A 261 -7.99 -7.53 -20.98
CA PRO A 261 -7.16 -7.86 -19.85
C PRO A 261 -6.47 -6.55 -19.48
N LEU A 262 -7.03 -5.82 -18.52
CA LEU A 262 -6.34 -4.70 -17.90
C LEU A 262 -5.01 -5.26 -17.39
N LYS A 263 -3.93 -4.92 -18.10
CA LYS A 263 -2.56 -5.18 -17.65
C LYS A 263 -2.47 -4.55 -16.27
N ARG A 264 -2.50 -5.37 -15.22
CA ARG A 264 -2.31 -4.95 -13.83
C ARG A 264 -0.87 -4.44 -13.71
N LYS A 265 -0.63 -3.21 -14.16
CA LYS A 265 0.62 -2.50 -13.90
C LYS A 265 0.56 -2.01 -12.46
N LYS A 266 1.70 -2.15 -11.80
CA LYS A 266 2.05 -1.80 -10.42
C LYS A 266 1.30 -0.58 -9.85
N THR A 267 0.84 -0.69 -8.61
CA THR A 267 0.75 0.45 -7.67
C THR A 267 1.76 0.13 -6.56
N ILE A 268 2.78 0.98 -6.36
CA ILE A 268 3.82 0.85 -5.31
C ILE A 268 3.22 0.85 -3.92
#